data_AF-A0A961EMW4-F1
#
_entry.id   AF-A0A961EMW4-F1
#
_cell.length_a   1.000
_cell.length_b   1.000
_cell.length_c   1.000
_cell.angle_alpha   90.00
_cell.angle_beta   90.00
_cell.angle_gamma   90.00
#
_symmetry.space_group_name_H-M   'P 1'
#
loop_
_entity.id
_entity.type
_entity.pdbx_description
1 polymer ?
#
loop_
_entity_poly.entity_id
_entity_poly.type
_entity_poly.pdbx_seq_one_letter_code
_entity_poly.pdbx_strand_id
1 'polypeptide(L)'
;MTDRDRPWVMRTYAGHSSAAASNELYRRNLAKGQTGLSVAFDLPTQTGYDPDHALARGEVGKVGVPISHIGDMRALFDGIPLTAMNTSMTI
;
A
#
# COMPACT_ATOMS: atom_id res chain seq x y z
N MET A 1 39.62 7.84 -0.23
CA MET A 1 38.38 8.41 -0.79
C MET A 1 37.28 8.00 0.18
N THR A 2 36.67 8.93 0.90
CA THR A 2 35.57 8.60 1.81
C THR A 2 34.37 8.17 0.98
N ASP A 3 33.89 6.95 1.16
CA ASP A 3 32.71 6.45 0.47
C ASP A 3 31.52 7.37 0.76
N ARG A 4 30.76 7.70 -0.28
CA ARG A 4 29.57 8.52 -0.15
C ARG A 4 28.45 7.69 0.45
N ASP A 5 27.76 8.22 1.45
CA ASP A 5 26.60 7.56 2.04
C ASP A 5 25.52 7.27 1.01
N ARG A 6 24.78 6.17 1.22
CA ARG A 6 23.66 5.80 0.37
C ARG A 6 22.57 6.87 0.45
N PRO A 7 21.90 7.20 -0.67
CA PRO A 7 20.80 8.16 -0.67
C PRO A 7 19.59 7.64 0.11
N TRP A 8 18.74 8.56 0.53
CA TRP A 8 17.45 8.28 1.19
C TRP A 8 16.52 7.43 0.31
N VAL A 9 15.69 6.61 0.96
CA VAL A 9 14.64 5.85 0.26
C VAL A 9 13.51 6.81 -0.14
N MET A 10 13.18 6.84 -1.42
CA MET A 10 12.04 7.60 -1.93
C MET A 10 10.81 6.73 -1.80
N ARG A 11 9.93 7.08 -0.86
CA ARG A 11 8.76 6.28 -0.48
C ARG A 11 7.51 7.13 -0.40
N THR A 12 6.72 7.09 -1.46
CA THR A 12 5.43 7.78 -1.50
C THR A 12 4.40 7.01 -0.67
N TYR A 13 3.69 7.71 0.20
CA TYR A 13 2.52 7.20 0.91
C TYR A 13 1.32 7.16 -0.04
N ALA A 14 0.78 5.96 -0.28
CA ALA A 14 -0.27 5.76 -1.27
C ALA A 14 -1.14 4.53 -0.99
N GLY A 15 -2.40 4.63 -1.40
CA GLY A 15 -3.41 3.57 -1.34
C GLY A 15 -4.78 4.23 -1.47
N HIS A 16 -5.65 3.71 -2.35
CA HIS A 16 -7.03 4.18 -2.46
C HIS A 16 -7.87 3.17 -3.26
N SER A 17 -9.20 3.27 -3.11
CA SER A 17 -10.19 2.51 -3.87
C SER A 17 -10.13 0.99 -3.64
N SER A 18 -9.27 0.27 -4.36
CA SER A 18 -9.17 -1.19 -4.30
C SER A 18 -7.73 -1.66 -4.30
N ALA A 19 -7.50 -2.91 -3.91
CA ALA A 19 -6.18 -3.53 -3.93
C ALA A 19 -5.56 -3.53 -5.34
N ALA A 20 -6.34 -3.83 -6.38
CA ALA A 20 -5.88 -3.83 -7.77
C ALA A 20 -5.52 -2.42 -8.27
N ALA A 21 -6.34 -1.41 -7.98
CA ALA A 21 -6.05 -0.03 -8.36
C ALA A 21 -4.80 0.50 -7.63
N SER A 22 -4.65 0.16 -6.35
CA SER A 22 -3.47 0.51 -5.54
C SER A 22 -2.21 -0.19 -6.06
N ASN A 23 -2.30 -1.48 -6.45
CA ASN A 23 -1.20 -2.20 -7.10
C ASN A 23 -0.74 -1.49 -8.39
N GLU A 24 -1.68 -1.11 -9.27
CA GLU A 24 -1.36 -0.42 -10.51
C GLU A 24 -0.63 0.90 -10.23
N LEU A 25 -1.12 1.68 -9.24
CA LEU A 25 -0.45 2.90 -8.78
C LEU A 25 0.98 2.63 -8.29
N TYR A 26 1.19 1.59 -7.48
CA TYR A 26 2.51 1.21 -6.99
C TYR A 26 3.46 0.87 -8.13
N ARG A 27 3.05 0.03 -9.08
CA ARG A 27 3.88 -0.34 -10.23
C ARG A 27 4.22 0.88 -11.10
N ARG A 28 3.25 1.78 -11.33
CA ARG A 28 3.51 3.05 -12.05
C ARG A 28 4.53 3.93 -11.34
N ASN A 29 4.48 4.01 -10.00
CA ASN A 29 5.43 4.81 -9.24
C ASN A 29 6.83 4.17 -9.20
N LEU A 30 6.91 2.85 -9.06
CA LEU A 30 8.17 2.10 -9.15
C LEU A 30 8.82 2.30 -10.52
N ALA A 31 8.04 2.25 -11.61
CA ALA A 31 8.53 2.53 -12.96
C ALA A 31 9.04 3.97 -13.14
N LYS A 32 8.59 4.91 -12.30
CA LYS A 32 9.06 6.31 -12.26
C LYS A 32 10.26 6.54 -11.33
N GLY A 33 10.81 5.49 -10.72
CA GLY A 33 12.00 5.57 -9.87
C GLY A 33 11.73 5.65 -8.36
N GLN A 34 10.50 5.39 -7.90
CA GLN A 34 10.24 5.17 -6.48
C GLN A 34 11.03 3.94 -6.00
N THR A 35 11.66 4.02 -4.82
CA THR A 35 12.58 2.98 -4.32
C THR A 35 12.07 2.24 -3.08
N GLY A 36 10.89 2.59 -2.57
CA GLY A 36 10.18 1.84 -1.55
C GLY A 36 8.68 2.12 -1.57
N LEU A 37 7.87 1.28 -0.94
CA LEU A 37 6.41 1.43 -0.85
C LEU A 37 5.99 1.85 0.56
N SER A 38 4.95 2.68 0.67
CA SER A 38 4.25 2.96 1.93
C SER A 38 2.74 2.85 1.69
N VAL A 39 2.11 1.88 2.34
CA VAL A 39 0.71 1.52 2.13
C VAL A 39 -0.20 2.34 3.05
N ALA A 40 -1.18 3.02 2.45
CA ALA A 40 -2.28 3.69 3.15
C ALA A 40 -3.52 2.79 3.16
N PHE A 41 -3.98 2.35 4.34
CA PHE A 41 -5.21 1.55 4.47
C PHE A 41 -6.43 2.43 4.67
N ASP A 42 -7.61 1.92 4.33
CA ASP A 42 -8.86 2.63 4.60
C ASP A 42 -9.22 2.62 6.10
N LEU A 43 -10.21 3.42 6.49
CA LEU A 43 -10.59 3.55 7.90
C LEU A 43 -11.12 2.23 8.50
N PRO A 44 -11.97 1.43 7.82
CA PRO A 44 -12.37 0.12 8.31
C PRO A 44 -11.19 -0.80 8.63
N THR A 45 -10.21 -0.90 7.71
CA THR A 45 -9.00 -1.72 7.93
C THR A 45 -8.19 -1.22 9.13
N GLN A 46 -8.00 0.11 9.26
CA GLN A 46 -7.29 0.71 10.40
C GLN A 46 -8.00 0.48 11.75
N THR A 47 -9.33 0.39 11.73
CA THR A 47 -10.15 0.25 12.95
C THR A 47 -10.58 -1.19 13.23
N GLY A 48 -10.18 -2.15 12.39
CA GLY A 48 -10.43 -3.57 12.57
C GLY A 48 -11.84 -4.02 12.19
N TYR A 49 -12.52 -3.30 11.29
CA TYR A 49 -13.83 -3.70 10.76
C TYR A 49 -13.73 -4.31 9.38
N ASP A 50 -14.47 -5.41 9.17
CA ASP A 50 -14.72 -5.92 7.84
C ASP A 50 -15.61 -4.95 7.03
N PRO A 51 -15.52 -4.97 5.68
CA PRO A 51 -16.24 -4.03 4.82
C PRO A 51 -17.76 -4.09 4.92
N ASP A 52 -18.32 -5.23 5.33
CA ASP A 52 -19.76 -5.45 5.52
C ASP A 52 -20.26 -5.03 6.91
N HIS A 53 -19.36 -4.64 7.82
CA HIS A 53 -19.73 -4.17 9.14
C HIS A 53 -20.52 -2.85 9.06
N ALA A 54 -21.56 -2.71 9.89
CA ALA A 54 -22.45 -1.54 9.85
C ALA A 54 -21.70 -0.20 10.02
N LEU A 55 -20.63 -0.18 10.83
CA LEU A 55 -19.79 1.00 11.06
C LEU A 55 -18.77 1.28 9.95
N ALA A 56 -18.52 0.33 9.04
CA ALA A 56 -17.61 0.51 7.90
C ALA A 56 -18.27 1.24 6.72
N ARG A 57 -19.62 1.31 6.72
CA ARG A 57 -20.41 1.82 5.60
C ARG A 57 -20.02 3.24 5.22
N GLY A 58 -19.61 3.42 3.97
CA GLY A 58 -19.22 4.72 3.41
C GLY A 58 -17.74 5.08 3.59
N GLU A 59 -16.96 4.26 4.31
CA GLU A 59 -15.53 4.48 4.54
C GLU A 59 -14.65 3.45 3.83
N VAL A 60 -15.23 2.35 3.36
CA VAL A 60 -14.54 1.31 2.58
C VAL A 60 -13.88 1.91 1.33
N GLY A 61 -12.55 1.80 1.25
CA GLY A 61 -11.73 2.26 0.13
C GLY A 61 -11.66 3.78 -0.08
N LYS A 62 -12.23 4.59 0.82
CA LYS A 62 -12.38 6.04 0.65
C LYS A 62 -11.07 6.81 0.84
N VAL A 63 -10.31 6.46 1.89
CA VAL A 63 -9.06 7.14 2.28
C VAL A 63 -7.82 6.27 2.13
N GLY A 64 -7.99 5.04 1.66
CA GLY A 64 -6.92 4.05 1.58
C GLY A 64 -7.37 2.80 0.86
N VAL A 65 -6.50 1.79 0.83
CA VAL A 65 -6.85 0.46 0.30
C VAL A 65 -7.64 -0.34 1.34
N PRO A 66 -8.79 -0.94 1.00
CA PRO A 66 -9.51 -1.86 1.86
C PRO A 66 -8.79 -3.22 1.88
N ILE A 67 -8.53 -3.77 3.06
CA ILE A 67 -7.97 -5.11 3.25
C ILE A 67 -8.79 -5.84 4.31
N SER A 68 -9.46 -6.92 3.89
CA SER A 68 -10.29 -7.76 4.76
C SER A 68 -9.84 -9.22 4.78
N HIS A 69 -9.12 -9.63 3.74
CA HIS A 69 -8.69 -11.01 3.57
C HIS A 69 -7.30 -11.09 2.92
N ILE A 70 -6.61 -12.22 3.08
CA ILE A 70 -5.28 -12.45 2.50
C ILE A 70 -5.26 -12.29 0.97
N GLY A 71 -6.40 -12.54 0.31
CA GLY A 71 -6.59 -12.33 -1.12
C GLY A 71 -6.41 -10.88 -1.55
N ASP A 72 -6.81 -9.92 -0.70
CA ASP A 72 -6.65 -8.50 -0.98
C ASP A 72 -5.17 -8.12 -0.92
N MET A 73 -4.43 -8.64 0.07
CA MET A 73 -2.98 -8.46 0.17
C MET A 73 -2.24 -9.09 -1.00
N ARG A 74 -2.68 -10.27 -1.47
CA ARG A 74 -2.13 -10.90 -2.67
C ARG A 74 -2.36 -10.04 -3.91
N ALA A 75 -3.57 -9.48 -4.08
CA ALA A 75 -3.87 -8.57 -5.18
C ALA A 75 -3.07 -7.25 -5.08
N LEU A 76 -2.91 -6.71 -3.87
CA LEU A 76 -2.18 -5.47 -3.62
C LEU A 76 -0.72 -5.56 -4.05
N PHE A 77 -0.09 -6.72 -3.84
CA PHE A 77 1.32 -6.94 -4.14
C PHE A 77 1.57 -7.82 -5.38
N ASP A 78 0.54 -8.06 -6.19
CA ASP A 78 0.70 -8.86 -7.41
C ASP A 78 1.76 -8.26 -8.34
N GLY A 79 2.70 -9.09 -8.78
CA GLY A 79 3.85 -8.67 -9.59
C GLY A 79 4.88 -7.76 -8.90
N ILE A 80 4.81 -7.56 -7.57
CA ILE A 80 5.79 -6.78 -6.80
C ILE A 80 6.73 -7.75 -6.03
N PRO A 81 8.06 -7.69 -6.24
CA PRO A 81 9.00 -8.61 -5.59
C PRO A 81 9.24 -8.22 -4.12
N LEU A 82 8.35 -8.64 -3.23
CA LEU A 82 8.35 -8.24 -1.81
C LEU A 82 9.68 -8.48 -1.07
N THR A 83 10.40 -9.57 -1.37
CA THR A 83 11.68 -9.89 -0.71
C THR A 83 12.81 -8.90 -1.05
N ALA A 84 12.70 -8.19 -2.17
CA ALA A 84 13.65 -7.17 -2.60
C ALA A 84 13.15 -5.75 -2.36
N MET A 85 11.90 -5.59 -1.90
CA MET A 85 11.26 -4.29 -1.71
C MET A 85 11.35 -3.83 -0.27
N ASN A 86 11.54 -2.52 -0.11
CA ASN A 86 11.33 -1.89 1.19
C ASN A 86 9.88 -1.43 1.29
N THR A 87 9.10 -2.11 2.14
CA THR A 87 7.67 -1.85 2.34
C THR A 87 7.42 -1.31 3.74
N SER A 88 6.65 -0.23 3.82
CA SER A 88 6.10 0.34 5.05
C SER A 88 4.59 0.21 5.00
N MET A 89 3.97 0.05 6.16
CA MET A 89 2.54 -0.09 6.31
C MET A 89 2.11 0.86 7.42
N THR A 90 1.23 1.82 7.11
CA THR A 90 0.66 2.72 8.11
C THR A 90 -0.66 2.13 8.56
N ILE A 91 -0.62 1.35 9.65
CA ILE A 91 -1.75 0.60 10.21
C ILE A 91 -1.89 0.89 11.70
#